data_AF-A0A377CXC6-F1
#
_entry.id   AF-A0A377CXC6-F1
#
_cell.length_a   1.000
_cell.length_b   1.000
_cell.length_c   1.000
_cell.angle_alpha   90.00
_cell.angle_beta   90.00
_cell.angle_gamma   90.00
#
_symmetry.space_group_name_H-M   'P 1'
#
loop_
_entity.id
_entity.type
_entity.pdbx_description
1 polymer ?
#
loop_
_entity_poly.entity_id
_entity_poly.type
_entity_poly.pdbx_seq_one_letter_code
_entity_poly.pdbx_strand_id
1 'polypeptide(L)'
;MGNRLTLSREGRSNLEAYLARQAELAETTVERLGKTFSVDPAVHQKMENAIKESDELLKRINSIGVDDQEGEKVLVNTSGPIASTNSTSDGVKRRNPADVSDLASRRYRCEQVNYDTFISYAQIDAWSSQKNFQQLLSAQITRQIALDRIMIGFNGESHAIISDRSANPKLQDVNTGWLKTHP
;
A
#
# COMPACT_ATOMS: atom_id res chain seq x y z
N MET A 1 -36.86 16.61 19.01
CA MET A 1 -35.60 16.90 19.73
C MET A 1 -34.45 16.41 18.85
N GLY A 2 -33.69 17.33 18.26
CA GLY A 2 -32.59 16.98 17.35
C GLY A 2 -31.48 16.27 18.12
N ASN A 3 -31.14 15.06 17.69
CA ASN A 3 -30.06 14.26 18.26
C ASN A 3 -28.75 15.05 18.05
N ARG A 4 -28.24 15.68 19.12
CA ARG A 4 -26.99 16.42 19.04
C ARG A 4 -25.90 15.37 18.84
N LEU A 5 -25.26 15.39 17.67
CA LEU A 5 -24.07 14.57 17.34
C LEU A 5 -22.89 15.05 18.22
N THR A 6 -22.98 14.85 19.53
CA THR A 6 -21.94 15.21 20.48
C THR A 6 -21.17 13.97 20.84
N LEU A 7 -19.90 13.93 20.44
CA LEU A 7 -18.94 12.94 20.87
C LEU A 7 -18.82 12.94 22.40
N SER A 8 -18.82 11.76 23.01
CA SER A 8 -18.67 11.64 24.47
C SER A 8 -17.33 12.21 24.95
N ARG A 9 -17.23 12.54 26.25
CA ARG A 9 -15.98 13.03 26.85
C ARG A 9 -14.84 12.02 26.68
N GLU A 10 -15.14 10.74 26.86
CA GLU A 10 -14.17 9.64 26.71
C GLU A 10 -13.76 9.47 25.25
N GLY A 11 -14.73 9.40 24.33
CA GLY A 11 -14.48 9.33 22.89
C GLY A 11 -13.65 10.49 22.37
N ARG A 12 -13.90 11.71 22.89
CA ARG A 12 -13.10 12.89 22.56
C ARG A 12 -11.66 12.77 23.06
N SER A 13 -11.47 12.40 24.32
CA SER A 13 -10.13 12.23 24.90
C SER A 13 -9.32 11.16 24.16
N ASN A 14 -9.95 10.04 23.80
CA ASN A 14 -9.28 8.95 23.10
C ASN A 14 -8.99 9.28 21.63
N LEU A 15 -9.87 10.03 20.96
CA LEU A 15 -9.62 10.56 19.62
C LEU A 15 -8.48 11.58 19.61
N GLU A 16 -8.45 12.51 20.56
CA GLU A 16 -7.37 13.50 20.69
C GLU A 16 -6.02 12.81 20.95
N ALA A 17 -5.99 11.79 21.83
CA ALA A 17 -4.80 10.97 22.06
C ALA A 17 -4.36 10.19 20.81
N TYR A 18 -5.31 9.68 20.02
CA TYR A 18 -5.02 9.02 18.74
C TYR A 18 -4.36 9.98 17.75
N LEU A 19 -4.93 11.18 17.58
CA LEU A 19 -4.39 12.20 16.67
C LEU A 19 -2.99 12.66 17.11
N ALA A 20 -2.78 12.85 18.41
CA ALA A 20 -1.46 13.17 18.96
C ALA A 20 -0.43 12.08 18.62
N ARG A 21 -0.81 10.80 18.73
CA ARG A 21 0.07 9.69 18.39
C ARG A 21 0.38 9.64 16.89
N GLN A 22 -0.61 9.88 16.02
CA GLN A 22 -0.37 9.95 14.58
C GLN A 22 0.58 11.10 14.21
N ALA A 23 0.42 12.25 14.85
CA ALA A 23 1.31 13.40 14.65
C ALA A 23 2.75 13.08 15.08
N GLU A 24 2.94 12.43 16.23
CA GLU A 24 4.25 11.98 16.71
C GLU A 24 4.90 10.99 15.72
N LEU A 25 4.15 9.98 15.26
CA LEU A 25 4.65 8.98 14.31
C LEU A 25 5.01 9.56 12.96
N ALA A 26 4.32 10.62 12.54
CA ALA A 26 4.55 11.32 11.29
C ALA A 26 5.50 12.53 11.43
N GLU A 27 6.13 12.69 12.60
CA GLU A 27 7.06 13.78 12.90
C GLU A 27 6.47 15.18 12.59
N THR A 28 5.18 15.35 12.89
CA THR A 28 4.40 16.56 12.60
C THR A 28 3.56 16.98 13.81
N THR A 29 2.71 18.00 13.63
CA THR A 29 1.77 18.46 14.68
C THR A 29 0.34 18.09 14.33
N VAL A 30 -0.54 18.02 15.34
CA VAL A 30 -1.95 17.66 15.16
C VAL A 30 -2.66 18.62 14.21
N GLU A 31 -2.31 19.91 14.22
CA GLU A 31 -2.89 20.93 13.34
C GLU A 31 -2.48 20.74 11.87
N ARG A 32 -1.34 20.07 11.63
CA ARG A 32 -0.83 19.79 10.29
C ARG A 32 -1.39 18.49 9.71
N LEU A 33 -1.95 17.60 10.51
CA LEU A 33 -2.57 16.35 10.02
C LEU A 33 -3.70 16.59 9.01
N GLY A 34 -4.42 17.71 9.13
CA GLY A 34 -5.48 18.10 8.20
C GLY A 34 -4.99 18.85 6.95
N LYS A 35 -3.67 18.96 6.76
CA LYS A 35 -3.04 19.67 5.63
C LYS A 35 -2.10 18.72 4.90
N THR A 36 -1.65 19.10 3.71
CA THR A 36 -0.57 18.37 3.03
C THR A 36 0.74 18.56 3.79
N PHE A 37 1.43 17.46 4.08
CA PHE A 37 2.78 17.46 4.65
C PHE A 37 3.61 16.34 4.01
N SER A 38 4.92 16.53 3.98
CA SER A 38 5.86 15.49 3.56
C SER A 38 6.11 14.54 4.74
N VAL A 39 6.15 13.25 4.46
CA VAL A 39 6.38 12.19 5.44
C VAL A 39 7.77 11.63 5.19
N ASP A 40 8.55 11.42 6.26
CA ASP A 40 9.86 10.78 6.15
C ASP A 40 9.73 9.36 5.54
N PRO A 41 10.61 8.96 4.61
CA PRO A 41 10.61 7.61 4.03
C PRO A 41 10.53 6.48 5.05
N ALA A 42 11.14 6.62 6.24
CA ALA A 42 11.11 5.61 7.29
C ALA A 42 9.69 5.40 7.88
N VAL A 43 8.90 6.47 7.98
CA VAL A 43 7.50 6.40 8.42
C VAL A 43 6.64 5.75 7.35
N HIS A 44 6.84 6.14 6.08
CA HIS A 44 6.18 5.51 4.94
C HIS A 44 6.46 4.00 4.89
N GLN A 45 7.72 3.59 5.05
CA GLN A 45 8.11 2.18 5.07
C GLN A 45 7.43 1.39 6.20
N LYS A 46 7.29 1.98 7.40
CA LYS A 46 6.57 1.34 8.51
C LYS A 46 5.09 1.16 8.18
N MET A 47 4.45 2.15 7.56
CA MET A 47 3.05 2.04 7.13
C MET A 47 2.89 0.96 6.05
N GLU A 48 3.77 0.92 5.04
CA GLU A 48 3.76 -0.12 4.02
C GLU A 48 3.94 -1.52 4.61
N ASN A 49 4.83 -1.68 5.59
CA ASN A 49 4.99 -2.94 6.30
C ASN A 49 3.73 -3.32 7.08
N ALA A 50 3.07 -2.38 7.75
CA ALA A 50 1.81 -2.64 8.45
C ALA A 50 0.70 -3.10 7.50
N ILE A 51 0.58 -2.48 6.32
CA ILE A 51 -0.36 -2.88 5.27
C ILE A 51 -0.05 -4.30 4.79
N LYS A 52 1.22 -4.61 4.48
CA LYS A 52 1.64 -5.95 4.07
C LYS A 52 1.35 -7.01 5.13
N GLU A 53 1.61 -6.71 6.39
CA GLU A 53 1.41 -7.65 7.49
C GLU A 53 -0.07 -7.90 7.83
N SER A 54 -0.97 -7.04 7.33
CA SER A 54 -2.41 -7.12 7.63
C SER A 54 -3.18 -8.20 6.86
N ASP A 55 -2.60 -8.71 5.76
CA ASP A 55 -3.22 -9.73 4.91
C ASP A 55 -2.20 -10.79 4.42
N GLU A 56 -2.59 -12.06 4.39
CA GLU A 56 -1.69 -13.16 4.02
C GLU A 56 -1.21 -13.09 2.57
N LEU A 57 -2.05 -12.62 1.65
CA LEU A 57 -1.67 -12.48 0.25
C LEU A 57 -0.59 -11.40 0.11
N LEU A 58 -0.75 -10.27 0.80
CA LEU A 58 0.21 -9.17 0.72
C LEU A 58 1.60 -9.54 1.29
N LYS A 59 1.68 -10.48 2.23
CA LYS A 59 2.96 -11.03 2.71
C LYS A 59 3.70 -11.86 1.67
N ARG A 60 2.97 -12.42 0.69
CA ARG A 60 3.53 -13.29 -0.35
C ARG A 60 3.87 -12.55 -1.64
N ILE A 61 3.56 -11.26 -1.72
CA ILE A 61 3.91 -10.42 -2.87
C ILE A 61 5.01 -9.42 -2.51
N ASN A 62 5.83 -9.09 -3.50
CA ASN A 62 6.83 -8.05 -3.35
C ASN A 62 6.18 -6.69 -3.66
N SER A 63 6.28 -5.74 -2.72
CA SER A 63 6.07 -4.32 -3.02
C SER A 63 7.39 -3.58 -2.72
N ILE A 64 7.86 -2.84 -3.71
CA ILE A 64 9.16 -2.17 -3.71
C ILE A 64 8.86 -0.69 -3.96
N GLY A 65 9.35 0.19 -3.08
CA GLY A 65 9.29 1.62 -3.30
C GLY A 65 10.28 2.04 -4.39
N VAL A 66 9.87 2.99 -5.23
CA VAL A 66 10.70 3.60 -6.27
C VAL A 66 10.58 5.11 -6.16
N ASP A 67 11.65 5.82 -6.50
CA ASP A 67 11.69 7.28 -6.41
C ASP A 67 11.11 7.95 -7.67
N ASP A 68 11.30 7.33 -8.84
CA ASP A 68 10.82 7.85 -10.12
C ASP A 68 9.35 7.45 -10.38
N GLN A 69 8.56 8.39 -10.91
CA GLN A 69 7.15 8.14 -11.25
C GLN A 69 6.99 7.17 -12.44
N GLU A 70 7.89 7.24 -13.41
CA GLU A 70 7.92 6.33 -14.56
C GLU A 70 9.33 5.79 -14.73
N GLY A 71 9.46 4.51 -15.06
CA GLY A 71 10.76 3.88 -15.22
C GLY A 71 10.65 2.45 -15.74
N GLU A 72 11.79 1.79 -15.86
CA GLU A 72 11.83 0.37 -16.16
C GLU A 72 11.76 -0.46 -14.87
N LYS A 73 11.05 -1.59 -14.94
CA LYS A 73 10.87 -2.48 -13.79
C LYS A 73 12.22 -2.89 -13.22
N VAL A 74 12.47 -2.51 -11.97
CA VAL A 74 13.59 -2.99 -11.17
C VAL A 74 13.27 -4.42 -10.71
N LEU A 75 13.37 -5.41 -11.60
CA LEU A 75 13.33 -6.81 -11.19
C LEU A 75 14.69 -7.46 -11.33
N VAL A 76 15.35 -7.68 -10.20
CA VAL A 76 16.50 -8.57 -10.06
C VAL A 76 16.00 -10.01 -9.87
N ASN A 77 15.15 -10.49 -10.79
CA ASN A 77 14.80 -11.91 -10.81
C ASN A 77 15.34 -12.51 -12.11
N THR A 78 16.17 -13.54 -11.94
CA THR A 78 16.74 -14.32 -13.05
C THR A 78 15.63 -15.12 -13.72
N SER A 79 15.42 -14.92 -15.01
CA SER A 79 14.51 -15.76 -15.80
C SER A 79 15.20 -17.08 -16.13
N GLY A 80 15.16 -18.03 -15.19
CA GLY A 80 15.56 -19.42 -15.43
C GLY A 80 16.83 -19.89 -14.69
N PRO A 81 17.18 -21.18 -14.86
CA PRO A 81 18.32 -21.79 -14.19
C PRO A 81 19.66 -21.25 -14.70
N ILE A 82 20.44 -20.64 -13.81
CA ILE A 82 21.81 -20.16 -14.10
C ILE A 82 22.89 -21.25 -13.98
N ALA A 83 22.52 -22.42 -13.45
CA ALA A 83 23.46 -23.50 -13.18
C ALA A 83 23.77 -24.30 -14.46
N SER A 84 25.05 -24.41 -14.81
CA SER A 84 25.55 -25.32 -15.85
C SER A 84 26.88 -25.94 -15.42
N THR A 85 27.16 -27.17 -15.86
CA THR A 85 28.45 -27.84 -15.68
C THR A 85 29.24 -27.82 -16.98
N ASN A 86 30.53 -27.51 -16.92
CA ASN A 86 31.44 -27.60 -18.06
C ASN A 86 32.82 -28.11 -17.62
N SER A 87 33.55 -28.74 -18.54
CA SER A 87 34.97 -29.01 -18.32
C SER A 87 35.80 -27.80 -18.74
N THR A 88 36.86 -27.49 -17.98
CA THR A 88 37.80 -26.39 -18.28
C THR A 88 39.10 -26.92 -18.93
N SER A 89 39.20 -28.24 -19.13
CA SER A 89 40.45 -28.95 -19.45
C SER A 89 40.91 -28.84 -20.90
N ASP A 90 39.99 -28.56 -21.81
CA ASP A 90 40.16 -28.70 -23.25
C ASP A 90 40.39 -27.37 -23.98
N GLY A 91 40.30 -26.23 -23.29
CA GLY A 91 40.63 -24.89 -23.82
C GLY A 91 39.74 -24.37 -24.98
N VAL A 92 38.97 -25.26 -25.61
CA VAL A 92 38.13 -25.00 -26.79
C VAL A 92 36.68 -24.69 -26.38
N LYS A 93 36.16 -25.31 -25.32
CA LYS A 93 34.81 -25.04 -24.79
C LYS A 93 34.84 -24.03 -23.63
N ARG A 94 34.86 -22.75 -23.96
CA ARG A 94 34.73 -21.67 -22.96
C ARG A 94 33.35 -21.67 -22.29
N ARG A 95 33.32 -21.34 -20.99
CA ARG A 95 32.08 -21.02 -20.26
C ARG A 95 31.41 -19.83 -20.95
N ASN A 96 30.18 -20.01 -21.42
CA ASN A 96 29.34 -18.92 -21.88
C ASN A 96 28.21 -18.75 -20.85
N PRO A 97 28.28 -17.77 -19.94
CA PRO A 97 27.20 -17.52 -19.01
C PRO A 97 25.93 -17.12 -19.78
N ALA A 98 24.81 -17.73 -19.44
CA ALA A 98 23.52 -17.30 -19.99
C ALA A 98 23.18 -15.92 -19.40
N ASP A 99 22.83 -14.97 -20.26
CA ASP A 99 22.20 -13.74 -19.82
C ASP A 99 20.78 -14.06 -19.37
N VAL A 100 20.55 -13.96 -18.05
CA VAL A 100 19.27 -14.25 -17.39
C VAL A 100 18.56 -12.97 -16.96
N SER A 101 19.06 -11.81 -17.39
CA SER A 101 18.33 -10.56 -17.23
C SER A 101 17.08 -10.62 -18.11
N ASP A 102 15.92 -10.70 -17.48
CA ASP A 102 14.62 -10.56 -18.17
C ASP A 102 14.50 -9.11 -18.63
N LEU A 103 15.10 -8.80 -19.78
CA LEU A 103 15.15 -7.48 -20.40
C LEU A 103 13.92 -7.18 -21.26
N ALA A 104 12.83 -7.95 -21.14
CA ALA A 104 11.57 -7.49 -21.67
C ALA A 104 11.23 -6.18 -20.95
N SER A 105 11.52 -5.03 -21.58
CA SER A 105 11.34 -3.69 -21.02
C SER A 105 9.89 -3.52 -20.61
N ARG A 106 9.62 -3.80 -19.34
CA ARG A 106 8.33 -3.56 -18.70
C ARG A 106 8.48 -2.22 -18.02
N ARG A 107 7.88 -1.21 -18.63
CA ARG A 107 7.79 0.10 -18.02
C ARG A 107 6.72 0.09 -16.95
N TYR A 108 7.01 0.75 -15.84
CA TYR A 108 6.02 1.04 -14.81
C TYR A 108 5.67 2.53 -14.87
N ARG A 109 4.47 2.85 -14.40
CA ARG A 109 4.00 4.20 -14.16
C ARG A 109 3.23 4.20 -12.84
N CYS A 110 3.68 5.01 -11.90
CA CYS A 110 3.04 5.19 -10.61
C CYS A 110 1.98 6.28 -10.71
N GLU A 111 0.74 5.91 -10.39
CA GLU A 111 -0.40 6.83 -10.32
C GLU A 111 -0.80 7.08 -8.86
N GLN A 112 -1.24 8.29 -8.57
CA GLN A 112 -1.65 8.67 -7.23
C GLN A 112 -3.02 8.04 -6.89
N VAL A 113 -3.10 7.34 -5.75
CA VAL A 113 -4.36 6.82 -5.21
C VAL A 113 -4.52 7.34 -3.78
N ASN A 114 -5.66 7.98 -3.50
CA ASN A 114 -5.99 8.51 -2.19
C ASN A 114 -6.91 7.54 -1.42
N TYR A 115 -6.67 7.38 -0.12
CA TYR A 115 -7.46 6.52 0.76
C TYR A 115 -8.13 7.36 1.85
N ASP A 116 -9.36 7.78 1.59
CA ASP A 116 -10.15 8.57 2.54
C ASP A 116 -11.16 7.69 3.28
N THR A 117 -11.19 7.82 4.62
CA THR A 117 -12.15 7.11 5.47
C THR A 117 -12.93 8.07 6.33
N PHE A 118 -14.21 7.77 6.57
CA PHE A 118 -15.06 8.48 7.50
C PHE A 118 -15.49 7.55 8.64
N ILE A 119 -15.42 8.04 9.87
CA ILE A 119 -15.86 7.32 11.07
C ILE A 119 -16.77 8.25 11.85
N SER A 120 -18.00 7.78 12.10
CA SER A 120 -18.99 8.56 12.83
C SER A 120 -18.66 8.67 14.31
N TYR A 121 -19.13 9.73 14.97
CA TYR A 121 -18.95 9.88 16.42
C TYR A 121 -19.55 8.73 17.22
N ALA A 122 -20.69 8.17 16.79
CA ALA A 122 -21.28 7.01 17.43
C ALA A 122 -20.34 5.78 17.40
N GLN A 123 -19.61 5.57 16.30
CA GLN A 123 -18.62 4.49 16.20
C GLN A 123 -17.40 4.76 17.09
N ILE A 124 -16.92 6.00 17.10
CA ILE A 124 -15.80 6.40 17.97
C ILE A 124 -16.18 6.16 19.43
N ASP A 125 -17.36 6.60 19.86
CA ASP A 125 -17.85 6.40 21.23
C ASP A 125 -17.98 4.92 21.57
N ALA A 126 -18.57 4.12 20.66
CA ALA A 126 -18.71 2.68 20.86
C ALA A 126 -17.35 1.97 21.07
N TRP A 127 -16.31 2.39 20.33
CA TRP A 127 -14.99 1.77 20.41
C TRP A 127 -14.09 2.41 21.47
N SER A 128 -14.37 3.64 21.89
CA SER A 128 -13.53 4.40 22.83
C SER A 128 -13.41 3.74 24.20
N SER A 129 -14.40 2.95 24.61
CA SER A 129 -14.37 2.18 25.85
C SER A 129 -13.36 1.02 25.85
N GLN A 130 -12.83 0.63 24.69
CA GLN A 130 -11.85 -0.44 24.56
C GLN A 130 -10.45 0.06 24.93
N LYS A 131 -9.74 -0.69 25.79
CA LYS A 131 -8.38 -0.34 26.23
C LYS A 131 -7.37 -0.18 25.08
N ASN A 132 -7.61 -0.83 23.95
CA ASN A 132 -6.76 -0.81 22.75
C ASN A 132 -7.38 -0.04 21.58
N PHE A 133 -8.27 0.92 21.85
CA PHE A 133 -8.97 1.75 20.84
C PHE A 133 -8.07 2.21 19.67
N GLN A 134 -6.92 2.82 19.95
CA GLN A 134 -6.03 3.35 18.92
C GLN A 134 -5.49 2.27 17.97
N GLN A 135 -5.17 1.10 18.53
CA GLN A 135 -4.66 -0.03 17.76
C GLN A 135 -5.76 -0.65 16.91
N LEU A 136 -6.96 -0.81 17.47
CA LEU A 136 -8.13 -1.31 16.74
C LEU A 136 -8.45 -0.42 15.54
N LEU A 137 -8.48 0.89 15.76
CA LEU A 137 -8.75 1.88 14.72
C LEU A 137 -7.69 1.82 13.60
N SER A 138 -6.41 1.87 13.97
CA SER A 138 -5.30 1.82 13.01
C SER A 138 -5.30 0.52 12.21
N ALA A 139 -5.52 -0.62 12.88
CA ALA A 139 -5.55 -1.94 12.25
C ALA A 139 -6.72 -2.06 11.27
N GLN A 140 -7.89 -1.54 11.61
CA GLN A 140 -9.05 -1.57 10.72
C GLN A 140 -8.82 -0.75 9.44
N ILE A 141 -8.26 0.46 9.56
CA ILE A 141 -7.93 1.30 8.39
C ILE A 141 -6.87 0.62 7.53
N THR A 142 -5.80 0.12 8.15
CA THR A 142 -4.70 -0.57 7.46
C THR A 142 -5.21 -1.79 6.69
N ARG A 143 -6.09 -2.59 7.32
CA ARG A 143 -6.71 -3.76 6.69
C ARG A 143 -7.59 -3.36 5.50
N GLN A 144 -8.37 -2.28 5.61
CA GLN A 144 -9.20 -1.82 4.50
C GLN A 144 -8.34 -1.41 3.30
N ILE A 145 -7.26 -0.66 3.54
CA ILE A 145 -6.30 -0.28 2.48
C ILE A 145 -5.70 -1.52 1.81
N ALA A 146 -5.34 -2.55 2.59
CA ALA A 146 -4.85 -3.81 2.07
C ALA A 146 -5.87 -4.50 1.15
N LEU A 147 -7.13 -4.62 1.59
CA LEU A 147 -8.20 -5.23 0.80
C LEU A 147 -8.49 -4.46 -0.48
N ASP A 148 -8.48 -3.13 -0.42
CA ASP A 148 -8.69 -2.27 -1.59
C ASP A 148 -7.55 -2.46 -2.61
N ARG A 149 -6.28 -2.54 -2.14
CA ARG A 149 -5.13 -2.84 -3.00
C ARG A 149 -5.24 -4.20 -3.68
N ILE A 150 -5.71 -5.22 -2.96
CA ILE A 150 -5.95 -6.56 -3.52
C ILE A 150 -7.06 -6.49 -4.59
N MET A 151 -8.16 -5.79 -4.28
CA MET A 151 -9.30 -5.66 -5.19
C MET A 151 -8.88 -4.98 -6.50
N ILE A 152 -8.14 -3.87 -6.41
CA ILE A 152 -7.57 -3.17 -7.58
C ILE A 152 -6.55 -4.07 -8.30
N GLY A 153 -5.69 -4.76 -7.56
CA GLY A 153 -4.68 -5.66 -8.15
C GLY A 153 -5.28 -6.72 -9.06
N PHE A 154 -6.43 -7.30 -8.71
CA PHE A 154 -7.10 -8.31 -9.53
C PHE A 154 -8.08 -7.74 -10.56
N ASN A 155 -8.81 -6.67 -10.25
CA ASN A 155 -9.92 -6.18 -11.09
C ASN A 155 -9.61 -4.87 -11.83
N GLY A 156 -8.47 -4.24 -11.55
CA GLY A 156 -8.09 -2.96 -12.11
C GLY A 156 -7.90 -3.02 -13.63
N GLU A 157 -8.58 -2.14 -14.35
CA GLU A 157 -8.54 -2.05 -15.81
C GLU A 157 -7.81 -0.79 -16.29
N SER A 158 -8.03 0.35 -15.62
CA SER A 158 -7.45 1.64 -15.99
C SER A 158 -7.36 2.58 -14.79
N HIS A 159 -6.67 3.71 -14.96
CA HIS A 159 -6.65 4.80 -14.00
C HIS A 159 -7.47 5.98 -14.54
N ALA A 160 -8.53 6.35 -13.82
CA ALA A 160 -9.33 7.55 -14.06
C ALA A 160 -8.90 8.69 -13.13
N ILE A 161 -8.89 9.93 -13.64
CA ILE A 161 -8.59 11.13 -12.82
C ILE A 161 -9.62 11.27 -11.68
N ILE A 162 -10.88 10.90 -11.94
CA ILE A 162 -11.96 10.86 -10.97
C ILE A 162 -12.63 9.49 -11.08
N SER A 163 -12.47 8.65 -10.06
CA SER A 163 -13.07 7.31 -10.02
C SER A 163 -14.57 7.36 -9.70
N ASP A 164 -15.36 6.49 -10.31
CA ASP A 164 -16.79 6.32 -10.04
C ASP A 164 -17.06 4.93 -9.46
N ARG A 165 -17.27 4.87 -8.13
CA ARG A 165 -17.57 3.62 -7.42
C ARG A 165 -18.93 3.02 -7.79
N SER A 166 -19.86 3.79 -8.33
CA SER A 166 -21.18 3.28 -8.73
C SER A 166 -21.10 2.53 -10.06
N ALA A 167 -20.32 3.04 -11.01
CA ALA A 167 -20.03 2.38 -12.26
C ALA A 167 -19.00 1.23 -12.09
N ASN A 168 -18.05 1.41 -11.17
CA ASN A 168 -16.92 0.50 -10.94
C ASN A 168 -16.90 -0.03 -9.49
N PRO A 169 -17.84 -0.92 -9.10
CA PRO A 169 -17.98 -1.39 -7.73
C PRO A 169 -16.79 -2.24 -7.23
N LYS A 170 -15.92 -2.69 -8.14
CA LYS A 170 -14.69 -3.44 -7.83
C LYS A 170 -13.43 -2.60 -8.02
N LEU A 171 -13.56 -1.27 -8.03
CA LEU A 171 -12.44 -0.34 -8.17
C LEU A 171 -11.66 -0.50 -9.49
N GLN A 172 -12.37 -0.87 -10.56
CA GLN A 172 -11.75 -1.17 -11.86
C GLN A 172 -11.10 0.06 -12.54
N ASP A 173 -11.55 1.26 -12.21
CA ASP A 173 -11.08 2.54 -12.74
C ASP A 173 -10.08 3.26 -11.82
N VAL A 174 -9.70 2.64 -10.70
CA VAL A 174 -8.77 3.24 -9.74
C VAL A 174 -7.32 3.08 -10.17
N ASN A 175 -6.94 1.91 -10.69
CA ASN A 175 -5.62 1.69 -11.27
C ASN A 175 -5.62 0.45 -12.16
N THR A 176 -4.57 0.26 -12.96
CA THR A 176 -4.39 -0.94 -13.77
C THR A 176 -3.85 -2.10 -12.92
N GLY A 177 -4.55 -3.24 -12.96
CA GLY A 177 -4.23 -4.45 -12.20
C GLY A 177 -3.27 -5.41 -12.90
N TRP A 178 -2.93 -6.50 -12.20
CA TRP A 178 -2.02 -7.54 -12.66
C TRP A 178 -2.53 -8.27 -13.92
N LEU A 179 -3.83 -8.56 -13.97
CA LEU A 179 -4.43 -9.30 -15.09
C LEU A 179 -4.49 -8.48 -16.39
N LYS A 180 -4.57 -7.15 -16.28
CA LYS A 180 -4.61 -6.27 -17.45
C LYS A 180 -3.23 -6.01 -18.05
N THR A 181 -2.19 -5.98 -17.22
CA THR A 181 -0.80 -5.74 -17.63
C THR A 181 -0.13 -6.96 -18.27
N HIS A 182 -0.75 -8.14 -18.22
CA HIS A 182 -0.22 -9.39 -18.77
C HIS A 182 -1.25 -10.07 -19.70
N PRO A 183 -1.54 -9.52 -20.90
CA PRO A 183 -2.23 -10.27 -21.94
C PRO A 183 -1.40 -11.45 -22.47
#